data_AF-A0A2M6ZJ85-F1
#
_entry.id   AF-A0A2M6ZJ85-F1
#
_cell.length_a   1.000
_cell.length_b   1.000
_cell.length_c   1.000
_cell.angle_alpha   90.00
_cell.angle_beta   90.00
_cell.angle_gamma   90.00
#
_symmetry.space_group_name_H-M   'P 1'
#
loop_
_entity.id
_entity.type
_entity.pdbx_description
1 polymer ?
#
loop_
_entity_poly.entity_id
_entity_poly.type
_entity_poly.pdbx_seq_one_letter_code
_entity_poly.pdbx_strand_id
1 'polypeptide(L)'
;LAATPELAKKLGRRRTPDPVMVIVQAQAAVRRGLSFTGYGEGLYLAPALPRDVLQLPPPPQAVDKPKAEKPRPAAPTPGSFALNLPGMLPPAAKPRSKGKKDEPDWKAGTRALRKQRGKGEKGKGRKG
;
A
#
# COMPACT_ATOMS: atom_id res chain seq x y z
N LEU A 1 -5.72 -33.73 -8.40
CA LEU A 1 -5.60 -33.61 -6.94
C LEU A 1 -5.02 -34.92 -6.39
N ALA A 2 -4.33 -34.87 -5.25
CA ALA A 2 -3.78 -36.05 -4.61
C ALA A 2 -4.33 -36.18 -3.18
N ALA A 3 -4.52 -37.41 -2.71
CA ALA A 3 -5.03 -37.73 -1.39
C ALA A 3 -4.03 -37.41 -0.28
N THR A 4 -2.74 -37.63 -0.55
CA THR A 4 -1.67 -37.45 0.43
C THR A 4 -0.71 -36.32 0.04
N PRO A 5 -0.10 -35.64 1.02
CA PRO A 5 0.86 -34.58 0.77
C PRO A 5 2.13 -35.08 0.08
N GLU A 6 2.58 -36.33 0.30
CA GLU A 6 3.78 -36.84 -0.39
C GLU A 6 3.52 -36.99 -1.89
N LEU A 7 2.35 -37.51 -2.28
CA LEU A 7 1.97 -37.66 -3.68
C LEU A 7 1.86 -36.30 -4.38
N ALA A 8 1.25 -35.32 -3.71
CA ALA A 8 1.16 -33.95 -4.22
C ALA A 8 2.56 -33.34 -4.46
N LYS A 9 3.50 -33.49 -3.52
CA LYS A 9 4.89 -33.01 -3.68
C LYS A 9 5.60 -33.71 -4.83
N LYS A 10 5.45 -35.04 -4.95
CA LYS A 10 6.07 -35.84 -6.01
C LYS A 10 5.57 -35.39 -7.39
N LEU A 11 4.27 -35.11 -7.54
CA LEU A 11 3.69 -34.56 -8.77
C LEU A 11 4.23 -33.16 -9.09
N GLY A 12 4.30 -32.27 -8.10
CA GLY A 12 4.79 -30.90 -8.27
C GLY A 12 6.26 -30.83 -8.70
N ARG A 13 7.11 -31.70 -8.13
CA ARG A 13 8.54 -31.81 -8.45
C ARG A 13 8.82 -32.12 -9.93
N ARG A 14 7.85 -32.69 -10.65
CA ARG A 14 7.98 -32.96 -12.10
C ARG A 14 8.02 -31.67 -12.92
N ARG A 15 7.47 -30.57 -12.41
CA ARG A 15 7.38 -29.28 -13.12
C ARG A 15 8.29 -28.21 -12.54
N THR A 16 8.51 -28.22 -11.23
CA THR A 16 9.35 -27.22 -10.56
C THR A 16 10.07 -27.88 -9.37
N PRO A 17 11.38 -27.61 -9.17
CA PRO A 17 12.14 -28.21 -8.07
C PRO A 17 11.57 -27.88 -6.68
N ASP A 18 11.00 -26.68 -6.50
CA ASP A 18 10.31 -26.25 -5.28
C ASP A 18 8.80 -26.06 -5.52
N PRO A 19 7.97 -27.11 -5.33
CA PRO A 19 6.54 -27.02 -5.56
C PRO A 19 5.78 -26.41 -4.38
N VAL A 20 4.90 -25.45 -4.68
CA VAL A 20 3.99 -24.86 -3.68
C VAL A 20 2.86 -25.85 -3.37
N MET A 21 2.71 -26.21 -2.09
CA MET A 21 1.61 -27.04 -1.63
C MET A 21 0.33 -26.23 -1.48
N VAL A 22 -0.74 -26.62 -2.17
CA VAL A 22 -2.07 -26.00 -2.05
C VAL A 22 -3.05 -27.02 -1.50
N ILE A 23 -3.74 -26.67 -0.42
CA ILE A 23 -4.75 -27.54 0.20
C ILE A 23 -6.11 -27.19 -0.38
N VAL A 24 -6.86 -28.20 -0.82
CA VAL A 24 -8.22 -28.03 -1.34
C VAL A 24 -9.22 -28.45 -0.29
N GLN A 25 -10.14 -27.56 0.05
CA GLN A 25 -11.24 -27.81 0.97
C GLN A 25 -12.34 -28.62 0.26
N ALA A 26 -12.11 -29.93 0.09
CA ALA A 26 -12.97 -30.81 -0.68
C ALA A 26 -14.42 -30.82 -0.20
N GLN A 27 -14.66 -30.87 1.12
CA GLN A 27 -16.02 -30.85 1.66
C GLN A 27 -16.76 -29.53 1.34
N ALA A 28 -16.08 -28.39 1.44
CA ALA A 28 -16.66 -27.09 1.10
C ALA A 28 -16.96 -26.99 -0.40
N ALA A 29 -16.09 -27.57 -1.23
CA ALA A 29 -16.29 -27.66 -2.68
C ALA A 29 -17.51 -28.50 -3.05
N VAL A 30 -17.69 -29.68 -2.45
CA VAL A 30 -18.87 -30.53 -2.70
C VAL A 30 -20.17 -29.83 -2.29
N ARG A 31 -20.19 -29.13 -1.15
CA ARG A 31 -21.36 -28.34 -0.71
C ARG A 31 -21.73 -27.22 -1.69
N ARG A 32 -20.77 -26.72 -2.46
CA ARG A 32 -20.98 -25.74 -3.53
C ARG A 32 -21.37 -26.36 -4.88
N GLY A 33 -21.53 -27.68 -4.95
CA GLY A 33 -21.91 -28.40 -6.17
C GLY A 33 -20.74 -28.86 -7.04
N LEU A 34 -19.50 -28.83 -6.54
CA LEU A 34 -18.35 -29.38 -7.28
C LEU A 34 -18.28 -30.89 -7.10
N SER A 35 -18.07 -31.60 -8.21
CA SER A 35 -17.86 -33.04 -8.22
C SER A 35 -16.36 -33.37 -8.28
N PHE A 36 -15.98 -34.46 -7.61
CA PHE A 36 -14.64 -35.03 -7.66
C PHE A 36 -14.74 -36.46 -8.16
N THR A 37 -13.93 -36.81 -9.15
CA THR A 37 -13.88 -38.17 -9.71
C THR A 37 -12.57 -38.83 -9.31
N GLY A 38 -12.62 -40.00 -8.70
CA GLY A 38 -11.42 -40.78 -8.38
C GLY A 38 -10.70 -41.21 -9.65
N TYR A 39 -9.36 -41.14 -9.66
CA TYR A 39 -8.52 -41.62 -10.75
C TYR A 39 -7.41 -42.50 -10.19
N GLY A 40 -7.62 -43.82 -10.23
CA GLY A 40 -6.69 -44.77 -9.61
C GLY A 40 -6.57 -44.57 -8.10
N GLU A 41 -5.40 -44.89 -7.56
CA GLU A 41 -5.17 -44.84 -6.11
C GLU A 41 -4.61 -43.48 -5.68
N GLY A 42 -5.37 -42.79 -4.83
CA GLY A 42 -4.93 -41.55 -4.20
C GLY A 42 -4.88 -40.33 -5.12
N LEU A 43 -5.46 -40.38 -6.33
CA LEU A 43 -5.62 -39.21 -7.20
C LEU A 43 -7.10 -38.94 -7.48
N TYR A 44 -7.42 -37.66 -7.64
CA TYR A 44 -8.77 -37.20 -7.96
C TYR A 44 -8.74 -36.14 -9.05
N LEU A 45 -9.71 -36.22 -9.94
CA LEU A 45 -10.01 -35.24 -10.96
C LEU A 45 -11.11 -34.31 -10.45
N ALA A 46 -11.03 -33.05 -10.82
CA ALA A 46 -12.03 -32.04 -10.48
C ALA A 46 -12.16 -31.07 -11.66
N PRO A 47 -13.32 -30.44 -11.84
CA PRO A 47 -13.45 -29.28 -12.71
C PRO A 47 -12.63 -28.10 -12.13
N ALA A 48 -12.70 -26.94 -12.80
CA ALA A 48 -12.02 -25.74 -12.34
C ALA A 48 -12.42 -25.39 -10.88
N LEU A 49 -11.42 -25.32 -10.00
CA LEU A 49 -11.64 -25.03 -8.58
C LEU A 49 -11.69 -23.51 -8.35
N PRO A 50 -12.72 -22.99 -7.68
CA PRO A 50 -12.78 -21.58 -7.30
C PRO A 50 -11.74 -21.27 -6.22
N ARG A 51 -11.30 -20.01 -6.16
CA ARG A 51 -10.29 -19.57 -5.19
C ARG A 51 -10.71 -19.78 -3.73
N ASP A 52 -12.00 -19.69 -3.45
CA ASP A 52 -12.57 -19.79 -2.10
C ASP A 52 -12.36 -21.16 -1.43
N VAL A 53 -12.17 -22.22 -2.22
CA VAL A 53 -11.94 -23.57 -1.69
C VAL A 53 -10.45 -23.91 -1.64
N LEU A 54 -9.58 -23.00 -2.08
CA LEU A 54 -8.14 -23.18 -2.11
C LEU A 54 -7.51 -22.48 -0.91
N GLN A 55 -6.81 -23.25 -0.09
CA GLN A 55 -5.98 -22.74 0.98
C GLN A 55 -4.52 -22.73 0.49
N LEU A 56 -4.07 -21.52 0.16
CA LEU A 56 -2.70 -21.26 -0.22
C LEU A 56 -1.81 -21.15 1.02
N PRO A 57 -0.53 -21.55 0.93
CA PRO A 57 0.40 -21.32 2.00
C PRO A 57 0.60 -19.81 2.20
N PRO A 58 0.93 -19.36 3.42
CA PRO A 58 1.15 -17.95 3.68
C PRO A 58 2.26 -17.40 2.77
N PRO A 59 2.14 -16.16 2.28
CA PRO A 59 3.20 -15.55 1.49
C PRO A 59 4.49 -15.51 2.31
N PRO A 60 5.66 -15.68 1.66
CA PRO A 60 6.94 -15.53 2.36
C PRO A 60 6.98 -14.15 3.02
N GLN A 61 7.32 -14.11 4.30
CA GLN A 61 7.47 -12.86 5.02
C GLN A 61 8.50 -12.01 4.29
N ALA A 62 8.11 -10.78 3.92
CA ALA A 62 9.02 -9.84 3.31
C ALA A 62 10.19 -9.67 4.27
N VAL A 63 11.39 -10.06 3.84
CA VAL A 63 12.61 -9.81 4.59
C VAL A 63 12.65 -8.31 4.83
N ASP A 64 12.55 -7.89 6.10
CA ASP A 64 12.68 -6.49 6.48
C ASP A 64 13.94 -5.96 5.83
N LYS A 65 13.78 -5.09 4.82
CA LYS A 65 14.92 -4.44 4.17
C LYS A 65 15.68 -3.75 5.30
N PRO A 66 16.96 -4.09 5.54
CA PRO A 66 17.71 -3.47 6.61
C PRO A 66 17.62 -1.96 6.42
N LYS A 67 17.13 -1.28 7.46
CA LYS A 67 16.95 0.16 7.49
C LYS A 67 18.29 0.78 7.13
N ALA A 68 18.38 1.42 5.97
CA ALA A 68 19.61 2.04 5.50
C ALA A 68 20.20 2.90 6.62
N GLU A 69 21.35 2.48 7.12
CA GLU A 69 22.13 3.28 8.07
C GLU A 69 22.45 4.60 7.39
N LYS A 70 22.10 5.71 8.05
CA LYS A 70 22.44 7.05 7.55
C LYS A 70 23.96 7.13 7.45
N PRO A 71 24.54 7.53 6.30
CA PRO A 71 25.99 7.65 6.18
C PRO A 71 26.49 8.63 7.24
N ARG A 72 27.42 8.16 8.08
CA ARG A 72 28.16 8.99 9.02
C ARG A 72 28.94 10.03 8.21
N PRO A 73 28.92 11.33 8.56
CA PRO A 73 29.64 12.33 7.80
C PRO A 73 31.13 11.97 7.75
N ALA A 74 31.68 11.95 6.53
CA ALA A 74 33.09 11.64 6.29
C ALA A 74 33.98 12.66 7.00
N ALA A 75 35.09 12.17 7.59
CA ALA A 75 36.10 13.04 8.18
C ALA A 75 36.72 13.94 7.10
N PRO A 76 37.01 15.22 7.41
CA PRO A 76 37.62 16.13 6.44
C PRO A 76 39.01 15.62 6.04
N THR A 77 39.26 15.56 4.74
CA THR A 77 40.56 15.17 4.17
C THR A 77 41.58 16.30 4.34
N PRO A 78 42.88 15.98 4.52
CA PRO A 78 43.94 16.99 4.63
C PRO A 78 43.95 17.88 3.38
N GLY A 79 43.91 19.20 3.57
CA GLY A 79 43.83 20.20 2.49
C GLY A 79 42.41 20.70 2.18
N SER A 80 41.37 20.18 2.84
CA SER A 80 40.02 20.75 2.77
C SER A 80 39.78 21.75 3.90
N PHE A 81 39.27 22.94 3.57
CA PHE A 81 38.74 23.91 4.53
C PHE A 81 37.21 23.93 4.42
N ALA A 82 36.51 23.66 5.52
CA ALA A 82 35.06 23.81 5.58
C ALA A 82 34.73 25.30 5.76
N LEU A 83 34.22 25.93 4.70
CA LEU A 83 33.73 27.29 4.77
C LEU A 83 32.49 27.31 5.68
N ASN A 84 32.61 27.88 6.88
CA ASN A 84 31.48 28.08 7.77
C ASN A 84 30.76 29.35 7.29
N LEU A 85 29.60 29.22 6.64
CA LEU A 85 28.77 30.33 6.12
C LEU A 85 27.70 30.92 7.09
N PRO A 86 27.69 30.74 8.44
CA PRO A 86 26.63 31.30 9.26
C PRO A 86 26.89 32.81 9.41
N GLY A 87 26.17 33.61 8.62
CA GLY A 87 26.19 35.08 8.68
C GLY A 87 26.30 35.77 7.32
N MET A 88 26.75 35.09 6.27
CA MET A 88 26.91 35.68 4.92
C MET A 88 25.72 35.43 3.99
N LEU A 89 24.88 34.45 4.31
CA LEU A 89 23.64 34.19 3.59
C LEU A 89 22.47 34.80 4.39
N PRO A 90 21.52 35.50 3.74
CA PRO A 90 20.27 35.87 4.41
C PRO A 90 19.65 34.58 4.98
N PRO A 91 19.01 34.64 6.17
CA PRO A 91 18.52 33.45 6.84
C PRO A 91 17.64 32.65 5.88
N ALA A 92 18.03 31.41 5.63
CA ALA A 92 17.29 30.51 4.76
C ALA A 92 15.83 30.49 5.23
N ALA A 93 14.92 30.95 4.36
CA ALA A 93 13.50 30.97 4.66
C ALA A 93 13.08 29.56 5.08
N LYS A 94 12.53 29.44 6.29
CA LYS A 94 11.93 28.19 6.78
C LYS A 94 11.01 27.65 5.67
N PRO A 95 11.09 26.36 5.30
CA PRO A 95 10.20 25.81 4.28
C PRO A 95 8.76 26.02 4.76
N ARG A 96 8.05 26.94 4.10
CA ARG A 96 6.64 27.21 4.40
C ARG A 96 5.92 25.88 4.19
N SER A 97 5.19 25.43 5.21
CA SER A 97 4.33 24.25 5.13
C SER A 97 3.49 24.38 3.87
N LYS A 98 3.64 23.42 2.95
CA LYS A 98 2.89 23.31 1.70
C LYS A 98 1.41 23.20 2.05
N GLY A 99 0.68 24.32 2.11
CA GLY A 99 -0.67 24.29 2.68
C GLY A 99 -1.56 25.50 2.47
N LYS A 100 -1.03 26.73 2.37
CA LYS A 100 -1.86 27.90 2.02
C LYS A 100 -1.04 28.87 1.18
N LYS A 101 -1.30 28.88 -0.12
CA LYS A 101 -0.93 30.00 -0.99
C LYS A 101 -1.82 31.16 -0.53
N ASP A 102 -1.20 32.22 0.00
CA ASP A 102 -1.92 33.45 0.35
C ASP A 102 -2.75 33.86 -0.88
N GLU A 103 -4.07 33.91 -0.70
CA GLU A 103 -5.00 34.24 -1.79
C GLU A 103 -4.73 35.70 -2.20
N PRO A 104 -4.60 36.03 -3.50
CA PRO A 104 -4.31 37.40 -3.92
C PRO A 104 -5.32 38.40 -3.32
N ASP A 105 -4.85 39.56 -2.85
CA ASP A 105 -5.67 40.55 -2.11
C ASP A 105 -6.96 40.93 -2.83
N TRP A 106 -6.94 40.97 -4.17
CA TRP A 106 -8.13 41.26 -4.97
C TRP A 106 -9.25 40.21 -4.82
N LYS A 107 -8.90 38.94 -4.55
CA LYS A 107 -9.88 37.87 -4.26
C LYS A 107 -10.37 37.92 -2.81
N ALA A 108 -9.50 38.26 -1.87
CA ALA A 108 -9.87 38.44 -0.47
C ALA A 108 -10.89 39.58 -0.27
N GLY A 109 -10.66 40.73 -0.92
CA GLY A 109 -11.57 41.88 -0.89
C GLY A 109 -12.96 41.54 -1.46
N THR A 110 -13.02 40.83 -2.58
CA THR A 110 -14.29 40.43 -3.21
C THR A 110 -15.11 39.48 -2.30
N ARG A 111 -14.44 38.57 -1.59
CA ARG A 111 -15.08 37.62 -0.66
C ARG A 111 -15.60 38.32 0.60
N ALA A 112 -14.86 39.31 1.12
CA ALA A 112 -15.30 40.14 2.23
C ALA A 112 -16.54 40.95 1.87
N LEU A 113 -16.58 41.55 0.67
CA LEU A 113 -17.74 42.30 0.17
C LEU A 113 -18.99 41.42 0.06
N ARG A 114 -18.85 40.19 -0.46
CA ARG A 114 -19.97 39.22 -0.51
C ARG A 114 -20.48 38.84 0.88
N LYS A 115 -19.58 38.64 1.85
CA LYS A 115 -19.97 38.36 3.25
C LYS A 115 -20.71 39.53 3.90
N GLN A 116 -20.28 40.78 3.64
CA GLN A 116 -21.02 41.95 4.14
C GLN A 116 -22.40 42.08 3.50
N ARG A 117 -22.50 41.87 2.18
CA ARG A 117 -23.78 41.97 1.45
C ARG A 117 -24.79 40.91 1.92
N GLY A 118 -24.34 39.67 2.14
CA GLY A 118 -25.18 38.61 2.72
C GLY A 118 -25.58 38.83 4.19
N LYS A 119 -24.85 39.66 4.95
CA LYS A 119 -25.20 40.04 6.32
C LYS A 119 -26.18 41.23 6.38
N GLY A 120 -26.14 42.12 5.37
CA GLY A 120 -27.10 43.21 5.20
C GLY A 120 -28.49 42.74 4.73
N GLU A 121 -28.55 41.67 3.93
CA GLU A 121 -29.83 41.16 3.41
C GLU A 121 -30.66 40.40 4.46
N LYS A 122 -30.02 39.85 5.50
CA LYS A 122 -30.73 39.23 6.66
C LYS A 122 -31.34 40.24 7.65
N GLY A 123 -31.10 41.54 7.47
CA GLY A 123 -31.63 42.60 8.34
C GLY A 123 -32.87 43.31 7.80
N LYS A 124 -33.27 43.10 6.53
CA LYS A 124 -34.33 43.90 5.88
C LYS A 124 -35.68 43.19 5.74
N GLY A 125 -35.87 42.04 6.40
CA GLY A 125 -37.11 41.25 6.39
C GLY A 125 -37.87 41.19 7.72
N ARG A 126 -37.63 42.13 8.65
CA ARG A 126 -38.35 42.21 9.94
C ARG A 126 -38.69 43.66 10.28
N LYS A 127 -39.72 44.21 9.63
CA LYS A 127 -40.63 45.24 10.19
C LYS A 127 -41.69 45.61 9.15
N GLY A 128 -42.96 45.53 9.56
CA GLY A 128 -44.13 46.08 8.87
C GLY A 128 -44.92 45.03 8.14
#